data_AF-A0A348TPH8-F1
#
_entry.id   AF-A0A348TPH8-F1
#
_cell.length_a   1.000
_cell.length_b   1.000
_cell.length_c   1.000
_cell.angle_alpha   90.00
_cell.angle_beta   90.00
_cell.angle_gamma   90.00
#
_symmetry.space_group_name_H-M   'P 1'
#
loop_
_entity.id
_entity.type
_entity.pdbx_description
1 polymer ?
#
loop_
_entity_poly.entity_id
_entity_poly.type
_entity_poly.pdbx_seq_one_letter_code
_entity_poly.pdbx_strand_id
1 'polypeptide(L)' 'FIITDSIQIHPMALAKFNELTDENVKAKIEELTYGYANKETFFVEKLAQAVATIAAAFSPHDVIVRMSDFKT' A
#
# COMPACT_ATOMS: atom_id res chain seq x y z
N PHE A 1 9.03 -2.83 -6.66
CA PHE A 1 7.55 -2.82 -6.71
C PHE A 1 7.03 -2.21 -5.41
N ILE A 2 6.47 -1.00 -5.46
CA ILE A 2 6.10 -0.27 -4.24
C ILE A 2 5.13 -1.08 -3.37
N ILE A 3 4.18 -1.78 -3.99
CA ILE A 3 3.17 -2.53 -3.25
C ILE A 3 3.77 -3.74 -2.54
N THR A 4 4.59 -4.56 -3.21
CA THR A 4 5.19 -5.77 -2.61
C THR A 4 6.21 -5.44 -1.52
N ASP A 5 6.93 -4.34 -1.68
CA ASP A 5 8.07 -4.01 -0.81
C ASP A 5 7.66 -3.11 0.37
N SER A 6 6.91 -2.04 0.09
CA SER A 6 6.58 -1.02 1.09
C SER A 6 5.21 -1.19 1.74
N ILE A 7 4.24 -1.78 1.02
CA ILE A 7 2.87 -1.91 1.51
C ILE A 7 2.60 -3.32 2.05
N GLN A 8 3.15 -4.36 1.41
CA GLN A 8 3.08 -5.78 1.79
C GLN A 8 1.67 -6.37 1.98
N ILE A 9 0.62 -5.60 1.73
CA ILE A 9 -0.77 -5.98 1.89
C ILE A 9 -1.48 -5.82 0.55
N HIS A 10 -2.27 -6.84 0.18
CA HIS A 10 -3.10 -6.78 -1.02
C HIS A 10 -4.22 -5.72 -0.85
N PRO A 11 -4.49 -4.84 -1.84
CA PRO A 11 -5.49 -3.77 -1.71
C PRO A 11 -6.88 -4.29 -1.33
N MET A 12 -7.30 -5.43 -1.90
CA MET A 12 -8.59 -6.05 -1.53
C MET A 12 -8.66 -6.52 -0.09
N ALA A 13 -7.53 -6.89 0.54
CA ALA A 13 -7.52 -7.28 1.94
C ALA A 13 -7.74 -6.07 2.87
N LEU A 14 -7.33 -4.87 2.45
CA LEU A 14 -7.62 -3.62 3.15
C LEU A 14 -9.07 -3.19 2.94
N ALA A 15 -9.57 -3.24 1.69
CA ALA A 15 -10.94 -2.86 1.35
C ALA A 15 -11.98 -3.83 1.96
N LYS A 16 -11.69 -5.12 1.98
CA LYS A 16 -12.56 -6.18 2.52
C LYS A 16 -12.08 -6.71 3.86
N PHE A 17 -11.47 -5.86 4.68
CA PHE A 17 -10.90 -6.27 5.96
C PHE A 17 -11.90 -7.03 6.85
N ASN A 18 -13.16 -6.60 6.84
CA ASN A 18 -14.24 -7.24 7.62
C ASN A 18 -14.63 -8.64 7.10
N GLU A 19 -14.42 -8.93 5.82
CA GLU A 19 -14.71 -10.24 5.20
C GLU A 19 -13.56 -11.25 5.40
N LEU A 20 -12.40 -10.83 5.92
CA LEU A 20 -11.27 -11.73 6.14
C LEU A 20 -11.61 -12.77 7.22
N THR A 21 -11.44 -14.05 6.89
CA THR A 21 -11.68 -15.17 7.82
C THR A 21 -10.44 -15.57 8.61
N ASP A 22 -9.24 -15.22 8.13
CA ASP A 22 -7.97 -15.56 8.78
C ASP A 22 -7.60 -14.52 9.83
N GLU A 23 -7.62 -14.93 11.11
CA GLU A 23 -7.29 -14.08 12.25
C GLU A 23 -5.80 -13.67 12.28
N ASN A 24 -4.89 -14.51 11.77
CA ASN A 24 -3.47 -14.15 11.70
C ASN A 24 -3.23 -13.03 10.68
N VAL A 25 -3.92 -13.11 9.54
CA VAL A 25 -3.86 -12.06 8.51
C VAL A 25 -4.48 -10.77 9.02
N LYS A 26 -5.62 -10.85 9.72
CA LYS A 26 -6.24 -9.67 10.36
C LYS A 26 -5.29 -9.00 11.35
N ALA A 27 -4.71 -9.76 12.28
CA ALA A 27 -3.78 -9.23 13.27
C ALA A 27 -2.56 -8.56 12.61
N LYS A 28 -2.01 -9.17 11.57
CA LYS A 28 -0.86 -8.61 10.83
C LYS A 28 -1.20 -7.32 10.09
N ILE A 29 -2.40 -7.25 9.49
CA ILE A 29 -2.89 -6.02 8.86
C ILE A 29 -3.11 -4.93 9.92
N GLU A 30 -3.66 -5.25 11.08
CA GLU A 30 -3.84 -4.28 12.16
C GLU A 30 -2.52 -3.74 12.71
N GLU A 31 -1.51 -4.60 12.87
CA GLU A 31 -0.17 -4.18 13.26
C GLU A 31 0.45 -3.22 12.23
N LEU A 32 0.36 -3.57 10.94
CA LEU A 32 0.92 -2.75 9.85
C LEU A 32 0.15 -1.44 9.62
N THR A 33 -1.15 -1.44 9.89
CA THR A 33 -2.03 -0.27 9.74
C THR A 33 -2.24 0.49 11.05
N TYR A 34 -1.42 0.23 12.06
CA TYR A 34 -1.53 0.88 13.36
C TYR A 34 -1.45 2.41 13.24
N GLY A 35 -2.40 3.11 13.85
CA GLY A 35 -2.52 4.57 13.79
C GLY A 35 -3.35 5.10 12.61
N TYR A 36 -3.81 4.25 11.70
CA TYR A 36 -4.71 4.64 10.63
C TYR A 36 -6.17 4.35 10.98
N ALA A 37 -7.02 5.39 10.92
CA ALA A 37 -8.46 5.23 11.13
C ALA A 37 -9.14 4.43 10.00
N ASN A 38 -8.61 4.53 8.78
CA ASN A 38 -9.07 3.77 7.62
C ASN A 38 -7.88 3.06 6.95
N LYS A 39 -8.03 1.76 6.76
CA LYS A 39 -7.04 0.87 6.14
C LYS A 39 -6.81 1.19 4.65
N GLU A 40 -7.80 1.73 3.96
CA GLU A 40 -7.64 2.25 2.59
C GLU A 40 -6.74 3.48 2.56
N THR A 41 -6.86 4.38 3.55
CA THR A 41 -6.02 5.57 3.66
C THR A 41 -4.55 5.20 3.85
N PHE A 42 -4.25 4.16 4.64
CA PHE A 42 -2.90 3.62 4.74
C PHE A 42 -2.30 3.28 3.38
N PHE A 43 -3.06 2.58 2.52
CA PHE A 43 -2.58 2.20 1.19
C PHE A 43 -2.27 3.42 0.32
N VAL A 44 -3.19 4.38 0.29
CA VAL A 44 -3.06 5.60 -0.52
C VAL A 44 -1.87 6.44 -0.06
N GLU A 45 -1.72 6.66 1.25
CA GLU A 45 -0.62 7.46 1.79
C GLU A 45 0.74 6.80 1.57
N LYS A 46 0.86 5.49 1.83
CA LYS A 46 2.13 4.78 1.62
C LYS A 46 2.53 4.75 0.15
N LEU A 47 1.57 4.55 -0.75
CA LEU A 47 1.82 4.62 -2.19
C LEU A 47 2.27 6.03 -2.60
N ALA A 48 1.55 7.06 -2.15
CA ALA A 48 1.87 8.45 -2.45
C ALA A 48 3.26 8.84 -1.92
N GLN A 49 3.60 8.46 -0.69
CA GLN A 49 4.90 8.74 -0.08
C GLN A 49 6.04 8.08 -0.87
N ALA A 50 5.88 6.81 -1.26
CA ALA A 50 6.89 6.10 -2.03
C ALA A 50 7.10 6.71 -3.43
N VAL A 51 6.00 7.02 -4.14
CA VAL A 51 6.07 7.66 -5.45
C VAL A 51 6.68 9.07 -5.34
N ALA A 52 6.25 9.86 -4.36
CA ALA A 52 6.76 11.21 -4.14
C ALA A 52 8.25 11.20 -3.79
N THR A 53 8.71 10.25 -2.97
CA THR A 53 10.14 10.12 -2.63
C THR A 53 10.99 9.84 -3.87
N ILE A 54 10.52 8.94 -4.75
CA ILE A 54 11.21 8.65 -6.02
C ILE A 54 11.17 9.89 -6.92
N ALA A 55 10.00 10.49 -7.13
CA ALA A 55 9.85 11.66 -8.00
C ALA A 55 10.71 12.85 -7.54
N ALA A 56 10.76 13.10 -6.22
CA ALA A 56 11.56 14.17 -5.64
C ALA A 56 13.06 13.95 -5.86
N ALA A 57 13.53 12.70 -5.81
CA ALA A 57 14.95 12.37 -6.04
C ALA A 57 15.43 12.66 -7.47
N PHE A 58 14.52 12.66 -8.45
CA PHE A 58 14.85 12.94 -9.85
C PHE A 58 14.41 14.32 -10.33
N SER A 59 13.87 15.17 -9.45
CA SER A 59 13.43 16.52 -9.82
C SER A 59 14.60 17.37 -10.35
N PRO A 60 14.46 18.10 -11.48
CA PRO A 60 13.22 18.39 -12.23
C PRO A 60 12.98 17.47 -13.44
N HIS A 61 13.60 16.30 -13.50
CA HIS A 61 13.45 15.37 -14.63
C HIS A 61 12.15 14.57 -14.53
N ASP A 62 11.63 14.16 -15.69
CA ASP A 62 10.40 13.37 -15.77
C ASP A 62 10.60 11.97 -15.17
N VAL A 63 9.60 11.52 -14.42
CA VAL A 63 9.55 10.17 -13.84
C VAL A 63 8.33 9.43 -14.36
N ILE A 64 8.57 8.33 -15.07
CA ILE A 64 7.52 7.47 -15.61
C ILE A 64 7.16 6.42 -14.55
N VAL A 65 5.97 6.56 -13.95
CA VAL A 65 5.45 5.58 -12.98
C VAL A 65 4.65 4.52 -13.72
N ARG A 66 5.07 3.26 -13.63
CA ARG A 66 4.31 2.12 -14.15
C ARG A 66 3.46 1.51 -13.04
N MET A 67 2.15 1.46 -13.26
CA MET A 67 1.22 0.81 -12.34
C MET A 67 1.46 -0.70 -12.27
N SER A 68 1.22 -1.30 -11.10
CA SER A 68 1.34 -2.75 -10.93
C SER A 68 0.25 -3.46 -11.75
N ASP A 69 0.69 -4.39 -12.60
CA ASP A 69 -0.15 -5.40 -13.20
C ASP A 69 -0.29 -6.55 -12.18
N PHE A 70 -1.39 -6.56 -11.44
CA PHE A 70 -1.72 -7.70 -10.58
C PHE A 70 -2.21 -8.83 -11.47
N LYS A 71 -1.35 -9.82 -11.70
CA LYS A 71 -1.80 -11.11 -12.21
C LYS A 71 -2.63 -11.79 -11.13
N THR A 72 -3.89 -12.09 -11.47
CA THR A 72 -4.83 -12.84 -10.62
C THR A 72 -4.33 -14.24 -10.34
#